data_AF-A0AAV4ZEX3-F1
#
_entry.id   AF-A0AAV4ZEX3-F1
#
_cell.length_a   1.000
_cell.length_b   1.000
_cell.length_c   1.000
_cell.angle_alpha   90.00
_cell.angle_beta   90.00
_cell.angle_gamma   90.00
#
_symmetry.space_group_name_H-M   'P 1'
#
loop_
_entity.id
_entity.type
_entity.pdbx_description
1 polymer ?
#
loop_
_entity_poly.entity_id
_entity_poly.type
_entity_poly.pdbx_seq_one_letter_code
_entity_poly.pdbx_strand_id
1 'polypeptide(L)'
;MTGAPSPSPSPLCGGGWAGRKAGSGEGNPASGREAALTLGPARSCTVVPLSAGLRPDTPASQGTLPRRGGRGAVAPSAHLAALAVAALRLELDTYPKPGLVSRVDSGSHADMDAATFAASASALEPHFAALARAGAAGLAMPALRRIGLEAEAAMRAATGGVNTHRGAIFGLGLLAAAAGALGPGPLPAGALGAHVRERHAAGILGGPELLHAPGARARRRHRIGGAPAEAAAGFPTLYRVGLPALRRARALRPSDANAARVGCCLALVAALEDTNLLHRGGEGGYRFARDAAARFDRAGGVARDDWFARAAALHRAFVARRLSPGGAADLLAMTLFVDALETGP
;
A
#
# COMPACT_ATOMS: atom_id res chain seq x y z
N MET A 1 -61.89 -2.20 16.04
CA MET A 1 -61.54 -2.66 17.40
C MET A 1 -60.43 -3.67 17.21
N THR A 2 -59.15 -3.52 17.58
CA THR A 2 -58.33 -2.77 18.54
C THR A 2 -56.89 -2.86 17.95
N GLY A 3 -55.94 -1.92 17.96
CA GLY A 3 -55.66 -0.81 18.86
C GLY A 3 -54.24 -0.95 19.46
N ALA A 4 -53.19 -0.66 18.67
CA ALA A 4 -51.86 -0.09 19.04
C ALA A 4 -50.88 -0.89 19.97
N PRO A 5 -49.61 -0.46 20.21
CA PRO A 5 -48.62 0.23 19.35
C PRO A 5 -47.14 -0.28 19.48
N SER A 6 -46.26 0.32 18.67
CA SER A 6 -44.79 0.33 18.67
C SER A 6 -44.13 0.83 19.98
N PRO A 7 -42.81 0.59 20.18
CA PRO A 7 -41.99 1.43 21.06
C PRO A 7 -40.82 2.12 20.34
N SER A 8 -40.75 3.43 20.56
CA SER A 8 -39.58 4.31 20.37
C SER A 8 -38.65 4.25 21.60
N PRO A 9 -37.35 4.55 21.47
CA PRO A 9 -36.40 4.54 22.58
C PRO A 9 -36.33 5.89 23.31
N SER A 10 -36.00 5.86 24.60
CA SER A 10 -35.67 7.03 25.41
C SER A 10 -34.62 6.69 26.48
N PRO A 11 -33.91 7.71 27.02
CA PRO A 11 -32.52 7.62 27.47
C PRO A 11 -32.37 7.60 28.99
N LEU A 12 -31.23 7.14 29.51
CA LEU A 12 -30.80 7.44 30.88
C LEU A 12 -29.30 7.71 30.98
N CYS A 13 -29.03 8.79 31.72
CA CYS A 13 -27.77 9.37 32.15
C CYS A 13 -27.01 8.51 33.18
N GLY A 14 -25.73 8.84 33.43
CA GLY A 14 -25.10 8.59 34.73
C GLY A 14 -23.57 8.67 34.79
N GLY A 15 -23.04 9.73 35.41
CA GLY A 15 -21.70 9.84 36.04
C GLY A 15 -20.53 10.15 35.09
N GLY A 16 -19.76 11.24 35.17
CA GLY A 16 -19.50 12.14 36.29
C GLY A 16 -18.34 11.63 37.14
N TRP A 17 -17.10 12.04 36.85
CA TRP A 17 -16.05 12.19 37.86
C TRP A 17 -15.04 13.26 37.44
N ALA A 18 -15.06 14.36 38.20
CA ALA A 18 -14.03 15.38 38.25
C ALA A 18 -13.31 15.29 39.61
N GLY A 19 -12.00 15.47 39.60
CA GLY A 19 -11.16 15.65 40.80
C GLY A 19 -9.72 15.27 40.48
N ARG A 20 -8.68 15.97 40.90
CA ARG A 20 -8.49 17.23 41.64
C ARG A 20 -7.05 17.67 41.35
N LYS A 21 -6.78 18.98 41.39
CA LYS A 21 -5.44 19.58 41.45
C LYS A 21 -4.87 19.54 42.86
N ALA A 22 -3.54 19.37 42.97
CA ALA A 22 -2.58 19.95 43.92
C ALA A 22 -1.20 19.39 43.48
N GLY A 23 -0.04 20.04 43.46
CA GLY A 23 0.52 21.24 44.09
C GLY A 23 2.03 20.94 44.21
N SER A 24 2.90 21.72 43.55
CA SER A 24 3.94 22.59 44.17
C SER A 24 5.30 21.93 44.52
N GLY A 25 6.40 22.63 44.19
CA GLY A 25 7.79 22.37 44.64
C GLY A 25 8.77 22.27 43.46
N GLU A 26 9.36 23.37 42.99
CA GLU A 26 10.67 23.93 43.41
C GLU A 26 11.91 23.10 42.99
N GLY A 27 12.88 23.76 42.33
CA GLY A 27 14.28 23.31 42.26
C GLY A 27 14.93 23.19 40.88
N ASN A 28 15.48 24.29 40.36
CA ASN A 28 16.71 24.33 39.53
C ASN A 28 17.82 24.89 40.46
N PRO A 29 19.15 24.77 40.26
CA PRO A 29 19.89 24.38 39.06
C PRO A 29 21.14 23.49 39.26
N ALA A 30 21.66 22.92 38.16
CA ALA A 30 23.08 22.57 38.06
C ALA A 30 23.54 22.55 36.60
N SER A 31 23.97 23.73 36.13
CA SER A 31 24.86 23.90 34.99
C SER A 31 26.24 23.35 35.34
N GLY A 32 26.77 22.42 34.54
CA GLY A 32 28.07 21.81 34.78
C GLY A 32 28.71 21.27 33.51
N ARG A 33 29.62 22.09 32.98
CA ARG A 33 30.85 21.73 32.25
C ARG A 33 30.76 21.25 30.79
N GLU A 34 31.20 22.20 29.96
CA GLU A 34 32.03 22.00 28.77
C GLU A 34 33.01 20.83 28.89
N ALA A 35 33.08 20.03 27.82
CA ALA A 35 34.29 19.33 27.43
C ALA A 35 34.46 19.50 25.92
N ALA A 36 35.33 20.44 25.57
CA ALA A 36 35.88 20.61 24.25
C ALA A 36 36.61 19.33 23.83
N LEU A 37 36.19 18.74 22.72
CA LEU A 37 36.98 17.75 21.99
C LEU A 37 37.62 18.45 20.79
N THR A 38 38.94 18.49 20.87
CA THR A 38 39.92 19.05 19.97
C THR A 38 39.83 18.43 18.56
N LEU A 39 39.62 19.31 17.57
CA LEU A 39 39.78 19.02 16.15
C LEU A 39 41.28 18.86 15.82
N GLY A 40 41.69 17.66 15.43
CA GLY A 40 42.99 17.39 14.80
C GLY A 40 43.02 17.78 13.32
N PRO A 41 44.21 17.97 12.73
CA PRO A 41 44.37 18.75 11.50
C PRO A 41 43.86 18.05 10.24
N ALA A 42 43.31 18.89 9.36
CA ALA A 42 42.76 18.54 8.06
C ALA A 42 43.78 17.82 7.17
N ARG A 43 43.40 16.63 6.68
CA ARG A 43 44.06 16.01 5.52
C ARG A 43 43.43 16.57 4.25
N SER A 44 44.29 17.08 3.38
CA SER A 44 43.99 17.66 2.08
C SER A 44 43.10 16.74 1.24
N CYS A 45 41.86 17.17 1.01
CA CYS A 45 41.02 16.64 -0.07
C CYS A 45 41.45 17.33 -1.36
N THR A 46 42.09 16.58 -2.25
CA THR A 46 42.31 16.98 -3.64
C THR A 46 40.96 17.10 -4.33
N VAL A 47 40.60 18.31 -4.73
CA VAL A 47 39.43 18.60 -5.55
C VAL A 47 39.73 18.13 -6.97
N VAL A 48 39.05 17.07 -7.41
CA VAL A 48 38.95 16.71 -8.83
C VAL A 48 37.67 17.35 -9.36
N PRO A 49 37.71 18.18 -10.42
CA PRO A 49 36.50 18.82 -10.94
C PRO A 49 35.63 17.78 -11.65
N LEU A 50 34.34 17.74 -11.29
CA LEU A 50 33.34 16.91 -11.95
C LEU A 50 32.82 17.64 -13.20
N SER A 51 33.10 17.01 -14.33
CA SER A 51 32.55 17.10 -15.67
C SER A 51 31.17 17.77 -15.85
N ALA A 52 31.12 18.68 -16.81
CA ALA A 52 29.94 18.90 -17.64
C ALA A 52 29.70 17.66 -18.52
N GLY A 53 28.45 17.19 -18.60
CA GLY A 53 28.04 16.16 -19.55
C GLY A 53 27.11 15.09 -18.97
N LEU A 54 25.90 15.49 -18.54
CA LEU A 54 24.80 14.54 -18.39
C LEU A 54 24.32 14.11 -19.79
N ARG A 55 24.72 12.90 -20.22
CA ARG A 55 23.95 12.10 -21.18
C ARG A 55 22.98 11.25 -20.37
N PRO A 56 21.67 11.19 -20.71
CA PRO A 56 20.78 10.22 -20.11
C PRO A 56 20.81 8.96 -20.96
N ASP A 57 21.46 7.90 -20.51
CA ASP A 57 21.19 6.56 -21.05
C ASP A 57 21.48 5.50 -19.98
N THR A 58 20.41 5.13 -19.27
CA THR A 58 20.29 3.80 -18.70
C THR A 58 18.81 3.44 -18.72
N PRO A 59 18.37 2.41 -19.47
CA PRO A 59 16.97 2.07 -19.52
C PRO A 59 16.55 1.54 -18.14
N ALA A 60 15.49 2.12 -17.60
CA ALA A 60 14.74 1.52 -16.50
C ALA A 60 14.37 0.09 -16.89
N SER A 61 14.70 -0.90 -16.05
CA SER A 61 14.39 -2.30 -16.32
C SER A 61 12.89 -2.45 -16.60
N GLN A 62 12.54 -2.97 -17.78
CA GLN A 62 11.18 -3.31 -18.20
C GLN A 62 10.68 -4.56 -17.45
N GLY A 63 10.69 -4.51 -16.13
CA GLY A 63 10.32 -5.64 -15.28
C GLY A 63 8.84 -5.96 -15.42
N THR A 64 8.53 -7.12 -15.97
CA THR A 64 7.24 -7.79 -15.79
C THR A 64 7.51 -9.02 -14.92
N LEU A 65 6.60 -9.34 -13.99
CA LEU A 65 6.73 -10.58 -13.21
C LEU A 65 6.76 -11.78 -14.17
N PRO A 66 7.64 -12.77 -13.95
CA PRO A 66 7.70 -13.95 -14.81
C PRO A 66 6.36 -14.69 -14.79
N ARG A 67 5.77 -14.92 -15.98
CA ARG A 67 4.60 -15.79 -16.15
C ARG A 67 5.05 -17.25 -16.23
N ARG A 68 4.31 -18.15 -15.57
CA ARG A 68 4.68 -19.56 -15.41
C ARG A 68 4.74 -20.31 -16.75
N GLY A 69 5.90 -20.91 -17.06
CA GLY A 69 6.05 -22.03 -18.01
C GLY A 69 5.79 -23.37 -17.30
N GLY A 70 5.12 -24.30 -17.96
CA GLY A 70 4.48 -25.47 -17.33
C GLY A 70 5.42 -26.53 -16.71
N ARG A 71 5.09 -26.96 -15.48
CA ARG A 71 4.84 -28.36 -15.03
C ARG A 71 4.60 -28.35 -13.50
N GLY A 72 3.66 -29.16 -13.04
CA GLY A 72 3.03 -29.10 -11.72
C GLY A 72 3.93 -29.45 -10.52
N ALA A 73 4.43 -28.42 -9.83
CA ALA A 73 4.98 -28.51 -8.48
C ALA A 73 4.43 -27.36 -7.62
N VAL A 74 4.20 -27.59 -6.31
CA VAL A 74 3.84 -26.58 -5.28
C VAL A 74 4.61 -25.30 -5.55
N ALA A 75 3.94 -24.16 -5.74
CA ALA A 75 4.65 -22.88 -5.77
C ALA A 75 5.27 -22.74 -4.37
N PRO A 76 6.60 -22.90 -4.20
CA PRO A 76 7.18 -22.96 -2.87
C PRO A 76 6.85 -21.66 -2.14
N SER A 77 6.65 -21.69 -0.82
CA SER A 77 6.35 -20.46 -0.05
C SER A 77 7.36 -19.33 -0.30
N ALA A 78 8.62 -19.67 -0.61
CA ALA A 78 9.65 -18.73 -1.05
C ALA A 78 9.35 -18.07 -2.40
N HIS A 79 8.78 -18.80 -3.37
CA HIS A 79 8.38 -18.22 -4.66
C HIS A 79 7.21 -17.24 -4.51
N LEU A 80 6.20 -17.59 -3.69
CA LEU A 80 5.09 -16.69 -3.39
C LEU A 80 5.58 -15.41 -2.68
N ALA A 81 6.54 -15.55 -1.76
CA ALA A 81 7.18 -14.40 -1.13
C ALA A 81 7.95 -13.53 -2.13
N ALA A 82 8.77 -14.14 -2.98
CA ALA A 82 9.51 -13.42 -4.02
C ALA A 82 8.59 -12.67 -4.98
N LEU A 83 7.45 -13.26 -5.37
CA LEU A 83 6.43 -12.58 -6.19
C LEU A 83 5.80 -11.40 -5.45
N ALA A 84 5.48 -11.53 -4.16
CA ALA A 84 4.93 -10.44 -3.36
C ALA A 84 5.92 -9.27 -3.24
N VAL A 85 7.20 -9.55 -2.97
CA VAL A 85 8.27 -8.54 -2.92
C VAL A 85 8.50 -7.91 -4.28
N ALA A 86 8.50 -8.69 -5.35
CA ALA A 86 8.64 -8.18 -6.69
C ALA A 86 7.45 -7.29 -7.09
N ALA A 87 6.23 -7.59 -6.64
CA ALA A 87 5.08 -6.71 -6.82
C ALA A 87 5.24 -5.37 -6.08
N LEU A 88 5.78 -5.37 -4.85
CA LEU A 88 6.13 -4.13 -4.14
C LEU A 88 7.21 -3.32 -4.87
N ARG A 89 8.24 -3.99 -5.40
CA ARG A 89 9.29 -3.32 -6.18
C ARG A 89 8.74 -2.72 -7.47
N LEU A 90 7.84 -3.43 -8.16
CA LEU A 90 7.19 -2.90 -9.36
C LEU A 90 6.25 -1.73 -9.05
N GLU A 91 5.61 -1.72 -7.88
CA GLU A 91 4.87 -0.56 -7.37
C GLU A 91 5.82 0.64 -7.20
N LEU A 92 6.99 0.46 -6.58
CA LEU A 92 8.00 1.51 -6.41
C LEU A 92 8.56 2.02 -7.75
N ASP A 93 8.78 1.11 -8.69
CA ASP A 93 9.32 1.39 -10.01
C ASP A 93 8.32 2.10 -10.94
N THR A 94 7.04 2.16 -10.56
CA THR A 94 6.01 2.81 -11.37
C THR A 94 6.19 4.32 -11.32
N TYR A 95 6.33 4.96 -12.49
CA TYR A 95 6.42 6.41 -12.60
C TYR A 95 5.92 6.91 -13.98
N PRO A 96 5.09 7.97 -14.07
CA PRO A 96 4.66 8.83 -12.98
C PRO A 96 3.57 8.20 -12.12
N LYS A 97 3.71 8.34 -10.80
CA LYS A 97 2.81 7.71 -9.82
C LYS A 97 2.25 8.77 -8.86
N PRO A 98 0.99 9.24 -9.03
CA PRO A 98 0.59 10.53 -8.48
C PRO A 98 0.73 10.70 -6.97
N GLY A 99 1.65 11.57 -6.55
CA GLY A 99 1.88 11.90 -5.13
C GLY A 99 2.46 10.78 -4.27
N LEU A 100 2.80 9.63 -4.86
CA LEU A 100 3.37 8.47 -4.18
C LEU A 100 4.89 8.42 -4.39
N VAL A 101 5.58 7.76 -3.48
CA VAL A 101 7.04 7.52 -3.55
C VAL A 101 7.38 6.69 -4.78
N SER A 102 8.40 7.06 -5.53
CA SER A 102 8.93 6.28 -6.65
C SER A 102 10.47 6.28 -6.59
N ARG A 103 11.12 5.66 -7.57
CA ARG A 103 12.58 5.84 -7.74
C ARG A 103 13.00 7.27 -8.11
N VAL A 104 12.06 8.08 -8.61
CA VAL A 104 12.35 9.45 -9.07
C VAL A 104 12.30 10.43 -7.90
N ASP A 105 11.30 10.30 -7.02
CA ASP A 105 11.08 11.23 -5.91
C ASP A 105 10.21 10.61 -4.80
N SER A 106 10.13 11.29 -3.65
CA SER A 106 9.29 10.90 -2.51
C SER A 106 7.81 11.29 -2.65
N GLY A 107 7.38 11.83 -3.78
CA GLY A 107 6.03 12.33 -3.98
C GLY A 107 5.59 13.30 -2.87
N SER A 108 4.44 13.01 -2.25
CA SER A 108 3.87 13.82 -1.16
C SER A 108 4.43 13.47 0.23
N HIS A 109 5.46 12.63 0.31
CA HIS A 109 6.02 12.15 1.58
C HIS A 109 7.30 12.90 1.96
N ALA A 110 7.46 13.15 3.26
CA ALA A 110 8.68 13.71 3.84
C ALA A 110 9.39 12.69 4.76
N ASP A 111 8.71 11.59 5.08
CA ASP A 111 9.12 10.56 6.02
C ASP A 111 9.64 9.29 5.33
N MET A 112 9.49 9.17 4.01
CA MET A 112 9.92 8.00 3.25
C MET A 112 10.39 8.37 1.85
N ASP A 113 11.28 7.53 1.32
CA ASP A 113 11.86 7.60 -0.02
C ASP A 113 12.03 6.19 -0.61
N ALA A 114 12.62 6.11 -1.80
CA ALA A 114 12.85 4.84 -2.48
C ALA A 114 13.71 3.85 -1.67
N ALA A 115 14.70 4.34 -0.92
CA ALA A 115 15.58 3.50 -0.12
C ALA A 115 14.82 2.87 1.06
N THR A 116 14.04 3.69 1.76
CA THR A 116 13.17 3.27 2.87
C THR A 116 12.14 2.23 2.38
N PHE A 117 11.58 2.45 1.19
CA PHE A 117 10.62 1.54 0.57
C PHE A 117 11.27 0.19 0.20
N ALA A 118 12.47 0.22 -0.41
CA ALA A 118 13.21 -0.99 -0.78
C ALA A 118 13.68 -1.80 0.44
N ALA A 119 14.13 -1.14 1.50
CA ALA A 119 14.50 -1.77 2.77
C ALA A 119 13.29 -2.48 3.39
N SER A 120 12.14 -1.81 3.42
CA SER A 120 10.88 -2.38 3.89
C SER A 120 10.45 -3.61 3.08
N ALA A 121 10.43 -3.51 1.74
CA ALA A 121 10.03 -4.64 0.89
C ALA A 121 10.92 -5.87 1.12
N SER A 122 12.22 -5.67 1.32
CA SER A 122 13.17 -6.76 1.59
C SER A 122 12.96 -7.38 2.99
N ALA A 123 12.66 -6.56 4.00
CA ALA A 123 12.36 -7.05 5.35
C ALA A 123 11.07 -7.89 5.41
N LEU A 124 10.13 -7.67 4.48
CA LEU A 124 8.84 -8.36 4.45
C LEU A 124 8.86 -9.74 3.78
N GLU A 125 9.89 -10.05 2.99
CA GLU A 125 10.00 -11.33 2.27
C GLU A 125 9.78 -12.58 3.15
N PRO A 126 10.49 -12.78 4.28
CA PRO A 126 10.30 -13.96 5.12
C PRO A 126 8.88 -14.06 5.69
N HIS A 127 8.21 -12.93 5.90
CA HIS A 127 6.85 -12.89 6.44
C HIS A 127 5.81 -13.26 5.39
N PHE A 128 5.99 -12.87 4.12
CA PHE A 128 5.14 -13.37 3.03
C PHE A 128 5.28 -14.88 2.87
N ALA A 129 6.49 -15.42 3.04
CA ALA A 129 6.71 -16.87 3.03
C ALA A 129 6.00 -17.56 4.20
N ALA A 130 6.04 -16.94 5.39
CA ALA A 130 5.33 -17.45 6.57
C ALA A 130 3.80 -17.42 6.39
N LEU A 131 3.25 -16.35 5.80
CA LEU A 131 1.81 -16.25 5.48
C LEU A 131 1.39 -17.30 4.46
N ALA A 132 2.18 -17.53 3.42
CA ALA A 132 1.93 -18.60 2.46
C ALA A 132 1.94 -19.99 3.12
N ARG A 133 2.91 -20.28 3.99
CA ARG A 133 2.93 -21.55 4.76
C ARG A 133 1.74 -21.68 5.69
N ALA A 134 1.35 -20.60 6.37
CA ALA A 134 0.20 -20.59 7.25
C ALA A 134 -1.11 -20.86 6.48
N GLY A 135 -1.23 -20.31 5.27
CA GLY A 135 -2.32 -20.61 4.36
C GLY A 135 -2.35 -22.07 3.93
N ALA A 136 -1.20 -22.62 3.51
CA ALA A 136 -1.06 -24.04 3.15
C ALA A 136 -1.42 -24.99 4.30
N ALA A 137 -1.13 -24.58 5.55
CA ALA A 137 -1.51 -25.31 6.76
C ALA A 137 -2.97 -25.06 7.21
N GLY A 138 -3.76 -24.29 6.46
CA GLY A 138 -5.18 -24.02 6.76
C GLY A 138 -5.42 -23.15 7.99
N LEU A 139 -4.40 -22.42 8.46
CA LEU A 139 -4.48 -21.66 9.72
C LEU A 139 -5.56 -20.55 9.66
N ALA A 140 -6.20 -20.32 10.80
CA ALA A 140 -7.23 -19.31 10.93
C ALA A 140 -6.66 -17.88 11.05
N MET A 141 -7.54 -16.88 10.92
CA MET A 141 -7.18 -15.46 10.92
C MET A 141 -6.34 -14.97 12.11
N PRO A 142 -6.53 -15.45 13.36
CA PRO A 142 -5.65 -15.04 14.46
C PRO A 142 -4.17 -15.36 14.22
N ALA A 143 -3.87 -16.51 13.60
CA ALA A 143 -2.50 -16.90 13.28
C ALA A 143 -1.90 -16.03 12.17
N LEU A 144 -2.67 -15.76 11.10
CA LEU A 144 -2.24 -14.84 10.03
C LEU A 144 -1.99 -13.43 10.56
N ARG A 145 -2.85 -12.97 11.46
CA ARG A 145 -2.73 -11.65 12.11
C ARG A 145 -1.44 -11.55 12.93
N ARG A 146 -1.07 -12.58 13.68
CA ARG A 146 0.20 -12.61 14.42
C ARG A 146 1.40 -12.44 13.49
N ILE A 147 1.44 -13.19 12.39
CA ILE A 147 2.51 -13.07 11.38
C ILE A 147 2.51 -11.66 10.76
N GLY A 148 1.32 -11.09 10.48
CA GLY A 148 1.20 -9.72 9.97
C GLY A 148 1.71 -8.66 10.95
N LEU A 149 1.50 -8.84 12.25
CA LEU A 149 2.03 -7.93 13.29
C LEU A 149 3.57 -8.03 13.39
N GLU A 150 4.13 -9.24 13.28
CA GLU A 150 5.57 -9.44 13.19
C GLU A 150 6.15 -8.76 11.94
N ALA A 151 5.45 -8.87 10.81
CA ALA A 151 5.83 -8.19 9.57
C ALA A 151 5.78 -6.67 9.69
N GLU A 152 4.74 -6.11 10.35
CA GLU A 152 4.67 -4.67 10.64
C GLU A 152 5.84 -4.21 11.53
N ALA A 153 6.23 -5.02 12.52
CA ALA A 153 7.36 -4.72 13.38
C ALA A 153 8.70 -4.76 12.63
N ALA A 154 8.92 -5.80 11.80
CA ALA A 154 10.12 -5.93 10.97
C ALA A 154 10.24 -4.79 9.96
N MET A 155 9.14 -4.42 9.30
CA MET A 155 9.08 -3.23 8.44
C MET A 155 9.51 -1.99 9.22
N ARG A 156 8.90 -1.71 10.38
CA ARG A 156 9.22 -0.51 11.17
C ARG A 156 10.67 -0.49 11.63
N ALA A 157 11.23 -1.64 12.01
CA ALA A 157 12.64 -1.73 12.37
C ALA A 157 13.54 -1.38 11.18
N ALA A 158 13.24 -1.89 9.99
CA ALA A 158 14.00 -1.62 8.77
C ALA A 158 13.88 -0.17 8.26
N THR A 159 12.84 0.56 8.68
CA THR A 159 12.54 1.92 8.18
C THR A 159 12.67 3.01 9.25
N GLY A 160 13.27 2.72 10.41
CA GLY A 160 13.38 3.71 11.49
C GLY A 160 12.03 4.17 12.04
N GLY A 161 11.01 3.29 12.01
CA GLY A 161 9.67 3.53 12.54
C GLY A 161 8.65 3.97 11.50
N VAL A 162 9.06 4.22 10.26
CA VAL A 162 8.21 4.74 9.19
C VAL A 162 7.26 3.67 8.64
N ASN A 163 6.01 4.05 8.43
CA ASN A 163 4.99 3.15 7.87
C ASN A 163 4.97 3.18 6.34
N THR A 164 5.71 2.28 5.70
CA THR A 164 5.80 2.20 4.22
C THR A 164 4.78 1.25 3.58
N HIS A 165 4.47 0.12 4.23
CA HIS A 165 3.76 -1.00 3.59
C HIS A 165 2.65 -1.63 4.45
N ARG A 166 2.15 -0.97 5.49
CA ARG A 166 1.17 -1.61 6.37
C ARG A 166 -0.09 -2.12 5.65
N GLY A 167 -0.61 -1.37 4.67
CA GLY A 167 -1.76 -1.83 3.87
C GLY A 167 -1.39 -2.98 2.94
N ALA A 168 -0.22 -2.91 2.29
CA ALA A 168 0.32 -4.01 1.50
C ALA A 168 0.55 -5.29 2.32
N ILE A 169 1.11 -5.22 3.53
CA ILE A 169 1.25 -6.37 4.45
C ILE A 169 -0.09 -7.06 4.67
N PHE A 170 -1.14 -6.27 4.93
CA PHE A 170 -2.49 -6.79 5.13
C PHE A 170 -3.02 -7.49 3.87
N GLY A 171 -3.06 -6.81 2.72
CA GLY A 171 -3.69 -7.36 1.53
C GLY A 171 -2.84 -8.41 0.80
N LEU A 172 -1.55 -8.14 0.52
CA LEU A 172 -0.65 -9.14 -0.06
C LEU A 172 -0.46 -10.32 0.87
N GLY A 173 -0.46 -10.11 2.19
CA GLY A 173 -0.38 -11.19 3.16
C GLY A 173 -1.56 -12.15 3.09
N LEU A 174 -2.78 -11.62 2.97
CA LEU A 174 -4.00 -12.43 2.77
C LEU A 174 -3.98 -13.17 1.43
N LEU A 175 -3.56 -12.50 0.35
CA LEU A 175 -3.45 -13.12 -0.97
C LEU A 175 -2.34 -14.19 -1.02
N ALA A 176 -1.22 -13.98 -0.33
CA ALA A 176 -0.14 -14.97 -0.19
C ALA A 176 -0.60 -16.19 0.60
N ALA A 177 -1.36 -15.99 1.68
CA ALA A 177 -1.98 -17.10 2.42
C ALA A 177 -2.97 -17.87 1.54
N ALA A 178 -3.83 -17.17 0.78
CA ALA A 178 -4.76 -17.82 -0.15
C ALA A 178 -4.03 -18.61 -1.25
N ALA A 179 -2.94 -18.06 -1.81
CA ALA A 179 -2.12 -18.76 -2.79
C ALA A 179 -1.46 -20.02 -2.19
N GLY A 180 -0.99 -19.94 -0.95
CA GLY A 180 -0.46 -21.08 -0.23
C GLY A 180 -1.52 -22.17 0.03
N ALA A 181 -2.74 -21.77 0.37
CA ALA A 181 -3.86 -22.68 0.63
C ALA A 181 -4.37 -23.39 -0.63
N LEU A 182 -4.45 -22.68 -1.75
CA LEU A 182 -4.85 -23.23 -3.05
C LEU A 182 -3.76 -24.10 -3.68
N GLY A 183 -2.53 -23.98 -3.19
CA GLY A 183 -1.40 -24.79 -3.62
C GLY A 183 -0.95 -24.46 -5.04
N PRO A 184 -0.17 -25.35 -5.67
CA PRO A 184 0.31 -25.12 -7.01
C PRO A 184 -0.75 -25.28 -8.07
N GLY A 185 -0.59 -24.48 -9.10
CA GLY A 185 -1.20 -24.75 -10.38
C GLY A 185 -1.51 -23.46 -11.09
N PRO A 186 -2.11 -23.55 -12.28
CA PRO A 186 -2.87 -22.44 -12.80
C PRO A 186 -4.03 -22.14 -11.83
N LEU A 187 -4.07 -20.92 -11.30
CA LEU A 187 -5.21 -20.45 -10.53
C LEU A 187 -6.22 -19.81 -11.49
N PRO A 188 -7.51 -20.18 -11.45
CA PRO A 188 -8.52 -19.51 -12.26
C PRO A 188 -8.69 -18.07 -11.81
N ALA A 189 -9.15 -17.22 -12.73
CA ALA A 189 -9.42 -15.82 -12.42
C ALA A 189 -10.39 -15.69 -11.23
N GLY A 190 -10.02 -14.90 -10.23
CA GLY A 190 -10.82 -14.67 -9.02
C GLY A 190 -10.58 -15.67 -7.88
N ALA A 191 -9.77 -16.71 -8.08
CA ALA A 191 -9.58 -17.77 -7.09
C ALA A 191 -9.04 -17.26 -5.75
N LEU A 192 -8.05 -16.36 -5.78
CA LEU A 192 -7.43 -15.84 -4.55
C LEU A 192 -8.44 -15.00 -3.74
N GLY A 193 -9.14 -14.08 -4.41
CA GLY A 193 -10.18 -13.26 -3.78
C GLY A 193 -11.34 -14.08 -3.21
N ALA A 194 -11.81 -15.07 -3.95
CA ALA A 194 -12.87 -15.98 -3.49
C ALA A 194 -12.44 -16.73 -2.22
N HIS A 195 -11.22 -17.27 -2.21
CA HIS A 195 -10.67 -17.95 -1.04
C HIS A 195 -10.56 -17.03 0.18
N VAL A 196 -10.07 -15.79 0.01
CA VAL A 196 -10.01 -14.82 1.11
C VAL A 196 -11.41 -14.51 1.65
N ARG A 197 -12.39 -14.26 0.77
CA ARG A 197 -13.77 -14.03 1.20
C ARG A 197 -14.32 -15.21 2.00
N GLU A 198 -14.20 -16.42 1.47
CA GLU A 198 -14.79 -17.61 2.08
C GLU A 198 -14.11 -18.02 3.39
N ARG A 199 -12.79 -17.96 3.45
CA ARG A 199 -12.02 -18.47 4.59
C ARG A 199 -11.80 -17.43 5.69
N HIS A 200 -11.75 -16.15 5.32
CA HIS A 200 -11.16 -15.10 6.15
C HIS A 200 -12.07 -13.89 6.41
N ALA A 201 -13.17 -13.68 5.67
CA ALA A 201 -14.03 -12.50 5.82
C ALA A 201 -14.52 -12.27 7.26
N ALA A 202 -15.05 -13.31 7.92
CA ALA A 202 -15.53 -13.20 9.30
C ALA A 202 -14.42 -12.77 10.29
N GLY A 203 -13.21 -13.32 10.14
CA GLY A 203 -12.07 -12.96 10.99
C GLY A 203 -11.44 -11.60 10.65
N ILE A 204 -11.62 -11.11 9.41
CA ILE A 204 -11.22 -9.76 9.01
C ILE A 204 -12.14 -8.74 9.66
N LEU A 205 -13.47 -8.94 9.54
CA LEU A 205 -14.49 -8.00 10.03
C LEU A 205 -14.66 -8.06 11.56
N GLY A 206 -14.57 -9.23 12.17
CA GLY A 206 -14.68 -9.43 13.61
C GLY A 206 -13.36 -9.23 14.38
N GLY A 207 -12.28 -8.88 13.68
CA GLY A 207 -10.98 -8.68 14.31
C GLY A 207 -10.88 -7.38 15.11
N PRO A 208 -9.91 -7.26 16.03
CA PRO A 208 -9.71 -6.04 16.80
C PRO A 208 -9.39 -4.85 15.88
N GLU A 209 -10.15 -3.77 16.04
CA GLU A 209 -9.86 -2.51 15.37
C GLU A 209 -8.78 -1.75 16.16
N LEU A 210 -7.63 -1.51 15.53
CA LEU A 210 -6.58 -0.68 16.11
C LEU A 210 -7.03 0.79 16.05
N LEU A 211 -7.73 1.24 17.10
CA LEU A 211 -8.46 2.52 17.16
C LEU A 211 -7.63 3.75 16.77
N HIS A 212 -6.31 3.70 17.03
CA HIS A 212 -5.34 4.77 16.78
C HIS A 212 -4.65 4.68 15.41
N ALA A 213 -4.88 3.62 14.64
CA ALA A 213 -4.34 3.53 13.28
C ALA A 213 -4.99 4.61 12.39
N PRO A 214 -4.23 5.35 11.57
CA PRO A 214 -4.78 6.39 10.68
C PRO A 214 -5.96 5.90 9.82
N GLY A 215 -5.85 4.68 9.27
CA GLY A 215 -6.91 4.05 8.48
C GLY A 215 -8.19 3.77 9.28
N ALA A 216 -8.09 3.31 10.53
CA ALA A 216 -9.25 3.11 11.40
C ALA A 216 -9.95 4.44 11.74
N ARG A 217 -9.17 5.48 12.04
CA ARG A 217 -9.72 6.82 12.27
C ARG A 217 -10.42 7.38 11.03
N ALA A 218 -9.83 7.21 9.84
CA ALA A 218 -10.42 7.66 8.59
C ALA A 218 -11.75 6.94 8.29
N ARG A 219 -11.80 5.61 8.43
CA ARG A 219 -13.03 4.82 8.27
C ARG A 219 -14.16 5.31 9.17
N ARG A 220 -13.89 5.51 10.47
CA ARG A 220 -14.91 6.02 11.41
C ARG A 220 -15.37 7.43 11.04
N ARG A 221 -14.43 8.31 10.72
CA ARG A 221 -14.72 9.72 10.39
C ARG A 221 -15.57 9.85 9.13
N HIS A 222 -15.29 9.04 8.11
CA HIS A 222 -15.92 9.13 6.79
C HIS A 222 -16.97 8.04 6.54
N ARG A 223 -17.20 7.14 7.50
CA ARG A 223 -18.16 6.02 7.44
C ARG A 223 -17.97 5.09 6.23
N ILE A 224 -16.71 4.80 5.89
CA ILE A 224 -16.33 3.90 4.80
C ILE A 224 -15.70 2.60 5.32
N GLY A 225 -15.82 1.53 4.54
CA GLY A 225 -15.32 0.19 4.93
C GLY A 225 -13.81 0.02 4.81
N GLY A 226 -13.16 0.73 3.88
CA GLY A 226 -11.71 0.70 3.65
C GLY A 226 -11.14 -0.70 3.35
N ALA A 227 -9.83 -0.86 3.57
CA ALA A 227 -9.12 -2.11 3.25
C ALA A 227 -9.72 -3.39 3.88
N PRO A 228 -10.23 -3.41 5.13
CA PRO A 228 -10.88 -4.60 5.67
C PRO A 228 -12.14 -5.01 4.90
N ALA A 229 -12.99 -4.05 4.50
CA ALA A 229 -14.20 -4.36 3.73
C ALA A 229 -13.85 -4.83 2.31
N GLU A 230 -12.87 -4.19 1.67
CA GLU A 230 -12.34 -4.61 0.36
C GLU A 230 -11.83 -6.06 0.42
N ALA A 231 -11.02 -6.40 1.43
CA ALA A 231 -10.47 -7.75 1.58
C ALA A 231 -11.56 -8.78 1.94
N ALA A 232 -12.47 -8.46 2.87
CA ALA A 232 -13.56 -9.36 3.25
C ALA A 232 -14.52 -9.65 2.09
N ALA A 233 -14.67 -8.72 1.14
CA ALA A 233 -15.43 -8.92 -0.09
C ALA A 233 -14.66 -9.70 -1.18
N GLY A 234 -13.39 -10.05 -0.96
CA GLY A 234 -12.55 -10.75 -1.92
C GLY A 234 -11.90 -9.84 -2.97
N PHE A 235 -11.56 -8.61 -2.59
CA PHE A 235 -10.87 -7.61 -3.43
C PHE A 235 -11.62 -7.22 -4.72
N PRO A 236 -12.91 -6.84 -4.66
CA PRO A 236 -13.68 -6.52 -5.85
C PRO A 236 -13.07 -5.40 -6.70
N THR A 237 -12.41 -4.40 -6.11
CA THR A 237 -11.77 -3.30 -6.84
C THR A 237 -10.55 -3.80 -7.62
N LEU A 238 -9.76 -4.70 -7.05
CA LEU A 238 -8.66 -5.36 -7.74
C LEU A 238 -9.17 -6.08 -9.00
N TYR A 239 -10.20 -6.92 -8.85
CA TYR A 239 -10.70 -7.76 -9.94
C TYR A 239 -11.51 -7.00 -11.00
N ARG A 240 -12.29 -6.00 -10.59
CA ARG A 240 -13.19 -5.25 -11.50
C ARG A 240 -12.53 -4.02 -12.11
N VAL A 241 -11.49 -3.48 -11.50
CA VAL A 241 -10.83 -2.24 -11.95
C VAL A 241 -9.35 -2.48 -12.24
N GLY A 242 -8.58 -2.94 -11.26
CA GLY A 242 -7.12 -3.10 -11.36
C GLY A 242 -6.71 -4.02 -12.52
N LEU A 243 -7.14 -5.28 -12.48
CA LEU A 243 -6.78 -6.27 -13.51
C LEU A 243 -7.24 -5.86 -14.93
N PRO A 244 -8.50 -5.43 -15.15
CA PRO A 244 -8.92 -4.94 -16.46
C PRO A 244 -8.11 -3.74 -16.95
N ALA A 245 -7.83 -2.76 -16.08
CA ALA A 245 -7.04 -1.58 -16.46
C ALA A 245 -5.59 -1.94 -16.81
N LEU A 246 -4.95 -2.81 -16.02
CA LEU A 246 -3.60 -3.30 -16.29
C LEU A 246 -3.51 -4.00 -17.64
N ARG A 247 -4.45 -4.92 -17.92
CA ARG A 247 -4.50 -5.66 -19.20
C ARG A 247 -4.79 -4.76 -20.39
N ARG A 248 -5.75 -3.84 -20.26
CA ARG A 248 -6.05 -2.84 -21.28
C ARG A 248 -4.82 -1.98 -21.61
N ALA A 249 -4.15 -1.49 -20.57
CA ALA A 249 -2.97 -0.65 -20.73
C ALA A 249 -1.79 -1.40 -21.39
N ARG A 250 -1.58 -2.69 -21.07
CA ARG A 250 -0.63 -3.55 -21.79
C ARG A 250 -1.01 -3.74 -23.26
N ALA A 251 -2.28 -3.94 -23.59
CA ALA A 251 -2.72 -4.08 -24.97
C ALA A 251 -2.50 -2.79 -25.78
N LEU A 252 -2.72 -1.63 -25.15
CA LEU A 252 -2.48 -0.32 -25.77
C LEU A 252 -0.99 0.01 -25.93
N ARG A 253 -0.14 -0.48 -25.02
CA ARG A 253 1.31 -0.24 -25.01
C ARG A 253 2.09 -1.53 -24.71
N PRO A 254 2.18 -2.49 -25.66
CA PRO A 254 2.75 -3.82 -25.40
C PRO A 254 4.22 -3.81 -24.97
N SER A 255 4.99 -2.84 -25.47
CA SER A 255 6.43 -2.68 -25.17
C SER A 255 6.71 -1.76 -23.99
N ASP A 256 5.68 -1.28 -23.27
CA ASP A 256 5.83 -0.36 -22.14
C ASP A 256 5.09 -0.89 -20.90
N ALA A 257 5.80 -1.74 -20.14
CA ALA A 257 5.30 -2.27 -18.88
C ALA A 257 5.07 -1.19 -17.80
N ASN A 258 5.69 -0.02 -17.92
CA ASN A 258 5.48 1.09 -17.01
C ASN A 258 4.15 1.79 -17.32
N ALA A 259 3.83 2.06 -18.59
CA ALA A 259 2.51 2.56 -19.00
C ALA A 259 1.38 1.67 -18.47
N ALA A 260 1.54 0.35 -18.52
CA ALA A 260 0.59 -0.59 -17.94
C ALA A 260 0.32 -0.35 -16.45
N ARG A 261 1.39 -0.19 -15.66
CA ARG A 261 1.30 0.05 -14.21
C ARG A 261 0.73 1.43 -13.88
N VAL A 262 1.13 2.48 -14.61
CA VAL A 262 0.58 3.83 -14.44
C VAL A 262 -0.91 3.87 -14.77
N GLY A 263 -1.32 3.24 -15.88
CA GLY A 263 -2.73 3.12 -16.26
C GLY A 263 -3.57 2.39 -15.20
N CYS A 264 -3.06 1.27 -14.67
CA CYS A 264 -3.67 0.56 -13.56
C CYS A 264 -3.78 1.42 -12.30
N CYS A 265 -2.68 2.07 -11.89
CA CYS A 265 -2.63 2.96 -10.73
C CYS A 265 -3.70 4.05 -10.81
N LEU A 266 -3.78 4.76 -11.95
CA LEU A 266 -4.75 5.84 -12.14
C LEU A 266 -6.19 5.33 -12.17
N ALA A 267 -6.46 4.17 -12.76
CA ALA A 267 -7.78 3.56 -12.70
C ALA A 267 -8.19 3.23 -11.26
N LEU A 268 -7.26 2.69 -10.44
CA LEU A 268 -7.49 2.42 -9.02
C LEU A 268 -7.73 3.72 -8.23
N VAL A 269 -6.96 4.78 -8.48
CA VAL A 269 -7.17 6.10 -7.86
C VAL A 269 -8.55 6.67 -8.18
N ALA A 270 -9.06 6.47 -9.41
CA ALA A 270 -10.37 6.95 -9.82
C ALA A 270 -11.54 6.20 -9.13
N ALA A 271 -11.35 4.92 -8.84
CA ALA A 271 -12.42 4.02 -8.38
C ALA A 271 -12.44 3.78 -6.86
N LEU A 272 -11.28 3.70 -6.21
CA LEU A 272 -11.17 3.27 -4.82
C LEU A 272 -11.65 4.36 -3.84
N GLU A 273 -12.36 3.95 -2.80
CA GLU A 273 -12.58 4.73 -1.58
C GLU A 273 -11.31 4.76 -0.71
N ASP A 274 -10.32 5.53 -1.15
CA ASP A 274 -9.00 5.58 -0.51
C ASP A 274 -9.02 6.40 0.80
N THR A 275 -8.89 5.70 1.92
CA THR A 275 -8.82 6.31 3.26
C THR A 275 -7.62 7.24 3.45
N ASN A 276 -6.50 7.02 2.75
CA ASN A 276 -5.31 7.86 2.86
C ASN A 276 -5.53 9.21 2.18
N LEU A 277 -6.23 9.25 1.04
CA LEU A 277 -6.63 10.50 0.41
C LEU A 277 -7.58 11.30 1.29
N LEU A 278 -8.60 10.66 1.87
CA LEU A 278 -9.53 11.33 2.79
C LEU A 278 -8.82 11.86 4.04
N HIS A 279 -7.84 11.12 4.55
CA HIS A 279 -7.07 11.54 5.71
C HIS A 279 -6.17 12.76 5.44
N ARG A 280 -5.44 12.76 4.31
CA ARG A 280 -4.45 13.82 3.98
C ARG A 280 -5.08 15.04 3.30
N GLY A 281 -6.04 14.82 2.41
CA GLY A 281 -6.64 15.84 1.56
C GLY A 281 -8.07 16.23 1.90
N GLY A 282 -8.72 15.50 2.83
CA GLY A 282 -10.16 15.65 3.09
C GLY A 282 -11.01 15.34 1.85
N GLU A 283 -12.29 15.70 1.92
CA GLU A 283 -13.24 15.47 0.82
C GLU A 283 -12.85 16.21 -0.47
N GLY A 284 -12.29 17.41 -0.34
CA GLY A 284 -11.83 18.20 -1.49
C GLY A 284 -10.66 17.54 -2.23
N GLY A 285 -9.63 17.11 -1.50
CA GLY A 285 -8.49 16.42 -2.07
C GLY A 285 -8.85 15.04 -2.64
N TYR A 286 -9.74 14.32 -1.95
CA TYR A 286 -10.28 13.05 -2.42
C TYR A 286 -11.03 13.20 -3.76
N ARG A 287 -11.98 14.13 -3.86
CA ARG A 287 -12.70 14.42 -5.13
C ARG A 287 -11.75 14.85 -6.24
N PHE A 288 -10.82 15.76 -5.95
CA PHE A 288 -9.81 16.19 -6.93
C PHE A 288 -9.03 14.99 -7.48
N ALA A 289 -8.54 14.11 -6.61
CA ALA A 289 -7.73 12.97 -7.01
C ALA A 289 -8.51 12.04 -7.94
N ARG A 290 -9.75 11.70 -7.56
CA ARG A 290 -10.64 10.84 -8.36
C ARG A 290 -10.97 11.44 -9.71
N ASP A 291 -11.40 12.70 -9.72
CA ASP A 291 -11.81 13.36 -10.95
C ASP A 291 -10.62 13.56 -11.90
N ALA A 292 -9.44 13.85 -11.36
CA ALA A 292 -8.24 14.04 -12.17
C ALA A 292 -7.75 12.72 -12.79
N ALA A 293 -7.77 11.63 -12.03
CA ALA A 293 -7.45 10.31 -12.55
C ALA A 293 -8.50 9.83 -13.59
N ALA A 294 -9.79 10.05 -13.33
CA ALA A 294 -10.86 9.73 -14.28
C ALA A 294 -10.78 10.58 -15.57
N ARG A 295 -10.40 11.86 -15.46
CA ARG A 295 -10.14 12.72 -16.63
C ARG A 295 -8.94 12.22 -17.45
N PHE A 296 -7.89 11.73 -16.81
CA PHE A 296 -6.75 11.16 -17.52
C PHE A 296 -7.20 9.99 -18.42
N ASP A 297 -7.95 9.03 -17.86
CA ASP A 297 -8.46 7.86 -18.59
C ASP A 297 -9.46 8.24 -19.69
N ARG A 298 -10.46 9.09 -19.40
CA ARG A 298 -11.44 9.56 -20.41
C ARG A 298 -10.81 10.30 -21.58
N ALA A 299 -9.71 11.00 -21.36
CA ALA A 299 -8.96 11.69 -22.40
C ALA A 299 -7.91 10.77 -23.07
N GLY A 300 -8.16 9.46 -23.13
CA GLY A 300 -7.35 8.47 -23.84
C GLY A 300 -6.24 7.82 -23.00
N GLY A 301 -6.06 8.22 -21.74
CA GLY A 301 -5.12 7.60 -20.81
C GLY A 301 -3.73 7.37 -21.40
N VAL A 302 -3.25 6.13 -21.29
CA VAL A 302 -1.95 5.68 -21.82
C VAL A 302 -1.94 5.38 -23.33
N ALA A 303 -3.09 5.41 -23.99
CA ALA A 303 -3.16 5.27 -25.45
C ALA A 303 -2.61 6.52 -26.17
N ARG A 304 -2.63 7.68 -25.52
CA ARG A 304 -2.06 8.92 -26.07
C ARG A 304 -0.53 8.88 -26.09
N ASP A 305 0.10 9.54 -27.05
CA ASP A 305 1.57 9.59 -27.14
C ASP A 305 2.21 10.47 -26.07
N ASP A 306 1.51 11.52 -25.64
CA ASP A 306 1.95 12.41 -24.56
C ASP A 306 1.53 11.91 -23.15
N TRP A 307 1.12 10.65 -23.02
CA TRP A 307 0.56 10.12 -21.77
C TRP A 307 1.51 10.33 -20.57
N PHE A 308 2.82 10.16 -20.78
CA PHE A 308 3.82 10.28 -19.72
C PHE A 308 3.87 11.71 -19.19
N ALA A 309 3.91 12.71 -20.09
CA ALA A 309 3.91 14.12 -19.70
C ALA A 309 2.63 14.49 -18.94
N ARG A 310 1.48 13.97 -19.36
CA ARG A 310 0.19 14.19 -18.70
C ARG A 310 0.13 13.53 -17.32
N ALA A 311 0.62 12.29 -17.19
CA ALA A 311 0.71 11.59 -15.91
C ALA A 311 1.70 12.28 -14.96
N ALA A 312 2.82 12.81 -15.48
CA ALA A 312 3.80 13.56 -14.70
C ALA A 312 3.24 14.89 -14.20
N ALA A 313 2.48 15.60 -15.02
CA ALA A 313 1.76 16.80 -14.60
C ALA A 313 0.74 16.48 -13.49
N LEU A 314 0.01 15.37 -13.62
CA LEU A 314 -0.91 14.90 -12.60
C LEU A 314 -0.19 14.53 -11.30
N HIS A 315 0.96 13.87 -11.38
CA HIS A 315 1.80 13.58 -10.22
C HIS A 315 2.22 14.86 -9.49
N ARG A 316 2.76 15.86 -10.20
CA ARG A 316 3.13 17.15 -9.59
C ARG A 316 1.93 17.85 -8.94
N ALA A 317 0.74 17.76 -9.56
CA ALA A 317 -0.47 18.33 -8.99
C ALA A 317 -0.90 17.66 -7.68
N PHE A 318 -0.65 16.36 -7.52
CA PHE A 318 -0.87 15.63 -6.25
C PHE A 318 0.15 16.04 -5.19
N VAL A 319 1.44 16.13 -5.56
CA VAL A 319 2.53 16.58 -4.67
C VAL A 319 2.25 17.98 -4.12
N ALA A 320 1.89 18.93 -4.99
CA ALA A 320 1.55 20.30 -4.60
C ALA A 320 0.39 20.37 -3.60
N ARG A 321 -0.50 19.37 -3.60
CA ARG A 321 -1.65 19.26 -2.69
C ARG A 321 -1.40 18.32 -1.51
N ARG A 322 -0.19 17.75 -1.40
CA ARG A 322 0.19 16.73 -0.41
C ARG A 322 -0.76 15.51 -0.40
N LEU A 323 -1.27 15.14 -1.57
CA LEU A 323 -2.16 14.00 -1.74
C LEU A 323 -1.34 12.73 -1.98
N SER A 324 -1.69 11.64 -1.31
CA SER A 324 -1.06 10.34 -1.50
C SER A 324 -2.12 9.24 -1.47
N PRO A 325 -2.44 8.63 -2.63
CA PRO A 325 -3.39 7.52 -2.74
C PRO A 325 -2.74 6.19 -2.37
N GLY A 326 -2.36 6.04 -1.10
CA GLY A 326 -1.67 4.84 -0.65
C GLY A 326 -2.53 3.57 -0.70
N GLY A 327 -3.86 3.67 -0.58
CA GLY A 327 -4.73 2.51 -0.78
C GLY A 327 -4.71 2.01 -2.23
N ALA A 328 -4.67 2.94 -3.20
CA ALA A 328 -4.50 2.59 -4.61
C ALA A 328 -3.10 2.00 -4.90
N ALA A 329 -2.05 2.48 -4.22
CA ALA A 329 -0.71 1.89 -4.30
C ALA A 329 -0.68 0.44 -3.78
N ASP A 330 -1.26 0.21 -2.61
CA ASP A 330 -1.38 -1.14 -2.04
C ASP A 330 -2.15 -2.06 -3.01
N LEU A 331 -3.27 -1.60 -3.58
CA LEU A 331 -4.02 -2.38 -4.58
C LEU A 331 -3.27 -2.57 -5.90
N LEU A 332 -2.40 -1.65 -6.31
CA LEU A 332 -1.56 -1.84 -7.49
C LEU A 332 -0.61 -3.02 -7.27
N ALA A 333 0.07 -3.07 -6.12
CA ALA A 333 0.93 -4.20 -5.77
C ALA A 333 0.14 -5.52 -5.71
N MET A 334 -1.04 -5.51 -5.09
CA MET A 334 -1.91 -6.70 -5.07
C MET A 334 -2.35 -7.12 -6.47
N THR A 335 -2.71 -6.17 -7.35
CA THR A 335 -3.10 -6.44 -8.74
C THR A 335 -1.96 -7.10 -9.50
N LEU A 336 -0.72 -6.62 -9.33
CA LEU A 336 0.46 -7.19 -9.96
C LEU A 336 0.74 -8.61 -9.45
N PHE A 337 0.60 -8.84 -8.15
CA PHE A 337 0.75 -10.17 -7.55
C PHE A 337 -0.28 -11.17 -8.09
N VAL A 338 -1.56 -10.78 -8.13
CA VAL A 338 -2.64 -11.62 -8.66
C VAL A 338 -2.45 -11.88 -10.16
N ASP A 339 -2.08 -10.88 -10.96
CA ASP A 339 -1.86 -11.03 -12.40
C ASP A 339 -0.71 -11.99 -12.76
N ALA A 340 0.27 -12.14 -11.85
CA ALA A 340 1.37 -13.10 -12.00
C ALA A 340 0.97 -14.54 -11.67
N LEU A 341 -0.03 -14.73 -10.81
CA LEU A 341 -0.45 -16.05 -10.30
C LEU A 341 -1.69 -16.61 -11.00
N GLU A 342 -2.68 -15.76 -11.23
CA GLU A 342 -3.93 -16.16 -11.86
C GLU A 342 -3.83 -16.12 -13.38
N THR A 343 -4.44 -17.13 -13.98
CA THR A 343 -4.66 -17.17 -15.43
C THR A 343 -5.62 -16.04 -15.82
N GLY A 344 -5.40 -15.45 -17.00
CA GLY A 344 -6.37 -14.52 -17.56
C GLY A 344 -7.70 -15.25 -17.82
N PRO A 345 -8.85 -14.56 -17.76
CA PRO A 345 -10.06 -15.07 -18.40
C PRO A 345 -9.83 -15.24 -19.91
#